data_AF-M0JZX8-F1
#
_entry.id   AF-M0JZX8-F1
#
_cell.length_a   1.000
_cell.length_b   1.000
_cell.length_c   1.000
_cell.angle_alpha   90.00
_cell.angle_beta   90.00
_cell.angle_gamma   90.00
#
_symmetry.space_group_name_H-M   'P 1'
#
loop_
_entity.id
_entity.type
_entity.pdbx_description
1 polymer ?
#
loop_
_entity_poly.entity_id
_entity_poly.type
_entity_poly.pdbx_seq_one_letter_code
_entity_poly.pdbx_strand_id
1 'polypeptide(L)'
;MSGLVAGVGMGVVFHAGANLMPFIGALYGWPTVVGGWVVHLLNSALAGLLFAFVVSRPVFHSQIESVGESVAAGVVFAAAIGLLSTGFLLPVSMSALGVQSFPEPLVPLPGMLGSVLVVASVGVAHLAYGVLLGWTYAAARGRRAPDSVASEA
;
A
#
# COMPACT_ATOMS: atom_id res chain seq x y z
N MET A 1 4.21 11.29 -5.23
CA MET A 1 4.87 11.38 -3.89
C MET A 1 4.08 10.68 -2.80
N SER A 2 2.77 10.95 -2.62
CA SER A 2 1.95 10.30 -1.57
C SER A 2 2.00 8.77 -1.58
N GLY A 3 1.88 8.14 -2.76
CA GLY A 3 2.02 6.68 -2.92
C GLY A 3 3.40 6.14 -2.54
N LEU A 4 4.47 6.91 -2.74
CA LEU A 4 5.82 6.51 -2.31
C LEU A 4 5.97 6.57 -0.80
N VAL A 5 5.50 7.66 -0.16
CA VAL A 5 5.54 7.79 1.31
C VAL A 5 4.72 6.68 1.97
N ALA A 6 3.51 6.44 1.48
CA ALA A 6 2.67 5.35 1.93
C ALA A 6 3.32 3.98 1.68
N GLY A 7 3.92 3.79 0.50
CA GLY A 7 4.66 2.59 0.13
C GLY A 7 5.84 2.30 1.04
N VAL A 8 6.59 3.32 1.45
CA VAL A 8 7.67 3.19 2.43
C VAL A 8 7.11 2.72 3.77
N GLY A 9 6.05 3.36 4.29
CA GLY A 9 5.43 2.97 5.55
C GLY A 9 4.94 1.51 5.54
N MET A 10 4.23 1.12 4.48
CA MET A 10 3.79 -0.26 4.25
C MET A 10 4.95 -1.24 4.13
N GLY A 11 6.00 -0.85 3.42
CA GLY A 11 7.18 -1.67 3.20
C GLY A 11 7.94 -1.93 4.50
N VAL A 12 8.02 -0.95 5.40
CA VAL A 12 8.59 -1.16 6.74
C VAL A 12 7.80 -2.21 7.52
N VAL A 13 6.46 -2.13 7.50
CA VAL A 13 5.61 -3.13 8.17
C VAL A 13 5.82 -4.53 7.58
N PHE A 14 5.85 -4.67 6.25
CA PHE A 14 6.12 -5.93 5.59
C PHE A 14 7.50 -6.50 5.88
N HIS A 15 8.52 -5.65 5.91
CA HIS A 15 9.89 -6.05 6.19
C HIS A 15 10.03 -6.52 7.64
N ALA A 16 9.55 -5.73 8.60
CA ALA A 16 9.72 -6.00 10.03
C ALA A 16 8.76 -7.06 10.57
N GLY A 17 7.53 -7.16 10.04
CA GLY A 17 6.49 -8.05 10.57
C GLY A 17 6.68 -9.52 10.16
N ALA A 18 6.98 -9.76 8.89
CA ALA A 18 7.02 -11.12 8.35
C ALA A 18 8.11 -11.34 7.28
N ASN A 19 9.09 -10.43 7.16
CA ASN A 19 10.16 -10.49 6.14
C ASN A 19 9.64 -10.79 4.73
N LEU A 20 8.59 -10.06 4.33
CA LEU A 20 7.91 -10.32 3.06
C LEU A 20 8.66 -9.75 1.85
N MET A 21 9.71 -8.93 2.03
CA MET A 21 10.40 -8.28 0.91
C MET A 21 11.03 -9.27 -0.09
N PRO A 22 11.84 -10.27 0.32
CA PRO A 22 12.36 -11.27 -0.62
C PRO A 22 11.26 -11.99 -1.41
N PHE A 23 10.13 -12.27 -0.76
CA PHE A 23 8.98 -12.92 -1.38
C PHE A 23 8.29 -12.03 -2.41
N ILE A 24 8.05 -10.77 -2.06
CA ILE A 24 7.53 -9.77 -3.00
C ILE A 24 8.44 -9.68 -4.23
N GLY A 25 9.77 -9.68 -4.03
CA GLY A 25 10.74 -9.70 -5.13
C GLY A 25 10.69 -10.97 -5.97
N ALA A 26 10.47 -12.13 -5.33
CA ALA A 26 10.35 -13.43 -6.01
C ALA A 26 9.17 -13.48 -6.99
N LEU A 27 8.06 -12.78 -6.69
CA LEU A 27 6.91 -12.66 -7.61
C LEU A 27 7.27 -11.97 -8.94
N TYR A 28 8.40 -11.26 -8.99
CA TYR A 28 8.92 -10.57 -10.17
C TYR A 28 10.25 -11.17 -10.66
N GLY A 29 10.62 -12.37 -10.18
CA GLY A 29 11.86 -13.03 -10.56
C GLY A 29 13.14 -12.43 -9.94
N TRP A 30 13.00 -11.55 -8.94
CA TRP A 30 14.13 -10.93 -8.24
C TRP A 30 14.06 -11.18 -6.72
N PRO A 31 14.37 -12.41 -6.25
CA PRO A 31 14.12 -12.89 -4.87
C PRO A 31 15.13 -12.33 -3.85
N THR A 32 15.27 -11.02 -3.79
CA THR A 32 16.13 -10.30 -2.84
C THR A 32 15.33 -9.26 -2.08
N VAL A 33 15.82 -8.86 -0.90
CA VAL A 33 15.24 -7.75 -0.14
C VAL A 33 15.16 -6.47 -0.99
N VAL A 34 16.22 -6.18 -1.74
CA VAL A 34 16.30 -5.01 -2.62
C VAL A 34 15.26 -5.10 -3.75
N GLY A 35 15.17 -6.25 -4.42
CA GLY A 35 14.18 -6.50 -5.47
C GLY A 35 12.76 -6.31 -4.96
N GLY A 36 12.46 -6.84 -3.77
CA GLY A 36 11.19 -6.63 -3.07
C GLY A 36 10.85 -5.17 -2.85
N TRP A 37 11.79 -4.40 -2.29
CA TRP A 37 11.59 -2.97 -2.07
C TRP A 37 11.36 -2.20 -3.38
N VAL A 38 12.12 -2.50 -4.43
CA VAL A 38 11.98 -1.84 -5.74
C VAL A 38 10.59 -2.06 -6.31
N VAL A 39 10.14 -3.32 -6.42
CA VAL A 39 8.83 -3.64 -7.02
C VAL A 39 7.68 -3.17 -6.12
N HIS A 40 7.83 -3.27 -4.80
CA HIS A 40 6.86 -2.77 -3.83
C HIS A 40 6.65 -1.26 -3.95
N LEU A 41 7.73 -0.48 -4.02
CA LEU A 41 7.65 0.98 -4.15
C LEU A 41 7.11 1.39 -5.53
N LEU A 42 7.44 0.66 -6.60
CA LEU A 42 6.87 0.88 -7.92
C LEU A 42 5.34 0.67 -7.89
N ASN A 43 4.88 -0.47 -7.37
CA ASN A 43 3.46 -0.77 -7.24
C ASN A 43 2.74 0.25 -6.36
N SER A 44 3.38 0.68 -5.27
CA SER A 44 2.86 1.72 -4.38
C SER A 44 2.75 3.09 -5.06
N ALA A 45 3.71 3.44 -5.92
CA ALA A 45 3.63 4.67 -6.70
C ALA A 45 2.48 4.63 -7.71
N LEU A 46 2.30 3.50 -8.41
CA LEU A 46 1.20 3.28 -9.35
C LEU A 46 -0.16 3.29 -8.65
N ALA A 47 -0.28 2.63 -7.50
CA ALA A 47 -1.49 2.66 -6.67
C ALA A 47 -1.79 4.07 -6.17
N GLY A 48 -0.80 4.83 -5.70
CA GLY A 48 -0.99 6.22 -5.30
C GLY A 48 -1.40 7.14 -6.45
N LEU A 49 -0.90 6.88 -7.67
CA LEU A 49 -1.34 7.58 -8.88
C LEU A 49 -2.80 7.25 -9.22
N LEU A 50 -3.17 5.97 -9.16
CA LEU A 50 -4.56 5.53 -9.36
C LEU A 50 -5.50 6.14 -8.33
N PHE A 51 -5.09 6.17 -7.05
CA PHE A 51 -5.86 6.84 -6.00
C PHE A 51 -6.12 8.30 -6.36
N ALA A 52 -5.05 9.06 -6.64
CA ALA A 52 -5.14 10.47 -7.00
C ALA A 52 -6.08 10.68 -8.21
N PHE A 53 -5.98 9.82 -9.22
CA PHE A 53 -6.84 9.85 -10.40
C PHE A 53 -8.32 9.61 -10.05
N VAL A 54 -8.62 8.61 -9.21
CA VAL A 54 -9.98 8.30 -8.78
C VAL A 54 -10.57 9.45 -7.98
N VAL A 55 -9.88 9.92 -6.94
CA VAL A 55 -10.40 10.96 -6.05
C VAL A 55 -10.48 12.35 -6.69
N SER A 56 -9.77 12.56 -7.80
CA SER A 56 -9.87 13.81 -8.58
C SER A 56 -11.08 13.85 -9.51
N ARG A 57 -11.88 12.77 -9.61
CA ARG A 57 -13.08 12.77 -10.45
C ARG A 57 -14.20 13.62 -9.83
N PRO A 58 -15.03 14.30 -10.65
CA PRO A 58 -16.09 15.19 -10.16
C PRO A 58 -17.06 14.51 -9.19
N VAL A 59 -17.33 13.22 -9.40
CA VAL A 59 -18.23 12.40 -8.56
C VAL A 59 -17.77 12.32 -7.10
N PHE A 60 -16.46 12.41 -6.84
CA PHE A 60 -15.89 12.32 -5.49
C PHE A 60 -15.46 13.69 -4.93
N HIS A 61 -15.60 14.76 -5.72
CA HIS A 61 -15.09 16.08 -5.34
C HIS A 61 -15.80 16.65 -4.11
N SER A 62 -17.11 16.41 -3.97
CA SER A 62 -17.93 16.83 -2.81
C SER A 62 -17.80 15.91 -1.58
N GLN A 63 -17.06 14.80 -1.67
CA GLN A 63 -16.92 13.82 -0.60
C GLN A 63 -15.57 13.89 0.12
N ILE A 64 -14.61 14.67 -0.41
CA ILE A 64 -13.23 14.76 0.09
C ILE A 64 -12.87 16.23 0.24
N GLU A 65 -13.43 16.85 1.27
CA GLU A 65 -13.25 18.26 1.63
C GLU A 65 -12.34 18.40 2.85
N SER A 66 -12.26 17.38 3.69
CA SER A 66 -11.46 17.34 4.91
C SER A 66 -10.30 16.33 4.86
N VAL A 67 -9.32 16.52 5.74
CA VAL A 67 -8.22 15.55 5.95
C VAL A 67 -8.78 14.18 6.37
N GLY A 68 -9.80 14.17 7.23
CA GLY A 68 -10.43 12.94 7.71
C GLY A 68 -11.07 12.12 6.58
N GLU A 69 -11.80 12.77 5.68
CA GLU A 69 -12.38 12.12 4.50
C GLU A 69 -11.30 11.61 3.54
N SER A 70 -10.22 12.37 3.35
CA SER A 70 -9.09 11.91 2.52
C SER A 70 -8.40 10.69 3.12
N VAL A 71 -8.25 10.62 4.45
CA VAL A 71 -7.73 9.44 5.15
C VAL A 71 -8.68 8.27 5.02
N ALA A 72 -9.98 8.47 5.23
CA ALA A 72 -10.99 7.43 5.08
C ALA A 72 -11.00 6.86 3.64
N ALA A 73 -10.97 7.72 2.63
CA ALA A 73 -10.85 7.32 1.23
C ALA A 73 -9.57 6.53 0.96
N GLY A 74 -8.44 6.97 1.52
CA GLY A 74 -7.16 6.25 1.44
C GLY A 74 -7.24 4.85 2.06
N VAL A 75 -7.86 4.70 3.23
CA VAL A 75 -8.07 3.41 3.90
C VAL A 75 -8.97 2.49 3.09
N VAL A 76 -10.11 2.98 2.59
CA VAL A 76 -11.03 2.19 1.75
C VAL A 76 -10.33 1.72 0.47
N PHE A 77 -9.60 2.62 -0.18
CA PHE A 77 -8.82 2.29 -1.38
C PHE A 77 -7.74 1.24 -1.09
N ALA A 78 -6.99 1.41 0.00
CA ALA A 78 -5.94 0.47 0.39
C ALA A 78 -6.50 -0.91 0.76
N ALA A 79 -7.67 -0.96 1.41
CA ALA A 79 -8.38 -2.20 1.70
C ALA A 79 -8.81 -2.90 0.41
N ALA A 80 -9.37 -2.16 -0.56
CA ALA A 80 -9.79 -2.72 -1.85
C ALA A 80 -8.60 -3.30 -2.64
N ILE A 81 -7.50 -2.56 -2.77
CA ILE A 81 -6.29 -3.06 -3.42
C ILE A 81 -5.67 -4.20 -2.63
N GLY A 82 -5.68 -4.15 -1.30
CA GLY A 82 -5.16 -5.23 -0.47
C GLY A 82 -5.91 -6.53 -0.68
N LEU A 83 -7.25 -6.49 -0.68
CA LEU A 83 -8.07 -7.66 -0.97
C LEU A 83 -7.82 -8.18 -2.39
N LEU A 84 -7.75 -7.30 -3.39
CA LEU A 84 -7.47 -7.70 -4.77
C LEU A 84 -6.07 -8.33 -4.90
N SER A 85 -5.05 -7.68 -4.33
CA SER A 85 -3.66 -8.11 -4.46
C SER A 85 -3.40 -9.39 -3.71
N THR A 86 -3.88 -9.50 -2.46
CA THR A 86 -3.55 -10.62 -1.58
C THR A 86 -4.55 -11.77 -1.70
N GLY A 87 -5.83 -11.47 -1.92
CA GLY A 87 -6.89 -12.46 -2.05
C GLY A 87 -7.03 -13.03 -3.46
N PHE A 88 -6.55 -12.34 -4.49
CA PHE A 88 -6.67 -12.80 -5.88
C PHE A 88 -5.34 -12.85 -6.64
N LEU A 89 -4.64 -11.72 -6.79
CA LEU A 89 -3.41 -11.68 -7.61
C LEU A 89 -2.31 -12.57 -7.06
N LEU A 90 -2.17 -12.63 -5.73
CA LEU A 90 -1.15 -13.44 -5.08
C LEU A 90 -1.39 -14.95 -5.27
N PRO A 91 -2.58 -15.53 -4.98
CA PRO A 91 -2.86 -16.93 -5.31
C PRO A 91 -2.61 -17.28 -6.78
N VAL A 92 -3.00 -16.40 -7.70
CA VAL A 92 -2.76 -16.59 -9.14
C VAL A 92 -1.26 -16.61 -9.45
N SER A 93 -0.51 -15.67 -8.88
CA SER A 93 0.95 -15.57 -9.07
C SER A 93 1.68 -16.78 -8.48
N MET A 94 1.30 -17.23 -7.29
CA MET A 94 1.88 -18.41 -6.64
C MET A 94 1.61 -19.68 -7.45
N SER A 95 0.38 -19.83 -7.96
CA SER A 95 0.01 -20.94 -8.85
C SER A 95 0.84 -20.94 -10.13
N ALA A 96 0.99 -19.77 -10.77
CA ALA A 96 1.77 -19.62 -11.99
C ALA A 96 3.28 -19.88 -11.78
N LEU A 97 3.81 -19.58 -10.60
CA LEU A 97 5.23 -19.74 -10.24
C LEU A 97 5.55 -21.07 -9.54
N GLY A 98 4.56 -21.93 -9.29
CA GLY A 98 4.73 -23.20 -8.59
C GLY A 98 5.09 -23.07 -7.10
N VAL A 99 4.79 -21.94 -6.47
CA VAL A 99 5.11 -21.66 -5.06
C VAL A 99 4.00 -22.21 -4.16
N GLN A 100 4.33 -23.18 -3.29
CA GLN A 100 3.36 -23.92 -2.47
C GLN A 100 3.21 -23.38 -1.04
N SER A 101 4.12 -22.54 -0.57
CA SER A 101 4.11 -22.01 0.79
C SER A 101 4.51 -20.54 0.86
N PHE A 102 3.97 -19.87 1.87
CA PHE A 102 4.41 -18.52 2.24
C PHE A 102 5.81 -18.56 2.87
N PRO A 103 6.52 -17.41 2.90
CA PRO A 103 7.73 -17.28 3.69
C PRO A 103 7.44 -17.54 5.16
N GLU A 104 8.36 -18.22 5.82
CA GLU A 104 8.33 -18.33 7.28
C GLU A 104 8.50 -16.93 7.90
N PRO A 105 7.66 -16.56 8.88
CA PRO A 105 7.82 -15.29 9.59
C PRO A 105 9.20 -15.21 10.27
N LEU A 106 9.70 -13.98 10.48
CA LEU A 106 10.95 -13.74 11.22
C LEU A 106 10.94 -14.36 12.62
N VAL A 107 9.78 -14.36 13.25
CA VAL A 107 9.55 -15.01 14.53
C VAL A 107 8.99 -16.41 14.24
N PRO A 108 9.74 -17.49 14.55
CA PRO A 108 9.27 -18.85 14.31
C PRO A 108 8.11 -19.16 15.27
N LEU A 109 6.88 -18.98 14.78
CA LEU A 109 5.65 -19.32 15.50
C LEU A 109 5.03 -20.56 14.85
N PRO A 110 4.78 -21.64 15.62
CA PRO A 110 4.27 -22.87 15.06
C PRO A 110 2.83 -22.74 14.56
N GLY A 111 2.55 -23.35 13.40
CA GLY A 111 1.20 -23.60 12.90
C GLY A 111 0.37 -22.34 12.69
N MET A 112 -0.86 -22.34 13.23
CA MET A 112 -1.85 -21.27 13.01
C MET A 112 -1.41 -19.89 13.54
N LEU A 113 -0.51 -19.84 14.53
CA LEU A 113 -0.03 -18.57 15.07
C LEU A 113 0.84 -17.81 14.04
N GLY A 114 1.67 -18.53 13.30
CA GLY A 114 2.47 -17.95 12.22
C GLY A 114 1.60 -17.41 11.08
N SER A 115 0.58 -18.15 10.66
CA SER A 115 -0.33 -17.70 9.59
C SER A 115 -1.17 -16.49 10.00
N VAL A 116 -1.66 -16.45 11.24
CA VAL A 116 -2.36 -15.28 11.79
C VAL A 116 -1.45 -14.05 11.82
N LEU A 117 -0.18 -14.20 12.21
CA LEU A 117 0.79 -13.10 12.23
C LEU A 117 1.03 -12.52 10.83
N VAL A 118 1.15 -13.38 9.80
CA VAL A 118 1.29 -12.93 8.40
C VAL A 118 0.05 -12.17 7.96
N VAL A 119 -1.15 -12.71 8.16
CA VAL A 119 -2.42 -12.06 7.78
C VAL A 119 -2.60 -10.72 8.51
N ALA A 120 -2.31 -10.68 9.82
CA ALA A 120 -2.36 -9.46 10.61
C ALA A 120 -1.35 -8.42 10.11
N SER A 121 -0.11 -8.84 9.83
CA SER A 121 0.93 -7.96 9.27
C SER A 121 0.48 -7.37 7.92
N VAL A 122 -0.18 -8.18 7.09
CA VAL A 122 -0.74 -7.72 5.82
C VAL A 122 -1.85 -6.69 6.02
N GLY A 123 -2.78 -6.93 6.94
CA GLY A 123 -3.84 -5.98 7.28
C GLY A 123 -3.28 -4.66 7.81
N VAL A 124 -2.35 -4.71 8.76
CA VAL A 124 -1.69 -3.53 9.34
C VAL A 124 -0.92 -2.75 8.27
N ALA A 125 -0.23 -3.43 7.36
CA ALA A 125 0.53 -2.78 6.30
C ALA A 125 -0.39 -2.00 5.34
N HIS A 126 -1.54 -2.57 4.95
CA HIS A 126 -2.51 -1.88 4.09
C HIS A 126 -3.21 -0.72 4.83
N LEU A 127 -3.50 -0.89 6.11
CA LEU A 127 -4.02 0.21 6.93
C LEU A 127 -3.02 1.37 7.00
N ALA A 128 -1.74 1.07 7.26
CA ALA A 128 -0.67 2.07 7.28
C ALA A 128 -0.53 2.77 5.92
N TYR A 129 -0.58 2.01 4.82
CA TYR A 129 -0.59 2.57 3.47
C TYR A 129 -1.75 3.54 3.27
N GLY A 130 -2.99 3.12 3.57
CA GLY A 130 -4.18 3.94 3.36
C GLY A 130 -4.18 5.24 4.17
N VAL A 131 -3.79 5.16 5.44
CA VAL A 131 -3.67 6.33 6.32
C VAL A 131 -2.63 7.31 5.80
N LEU A 132 -1.41 6.83 5.48
CA LEU A 132 -0.34 7.68 4.98
C LEU A 132 -0.67 8.27 3.61
N LEU A 133 -1.29 7.49 2.73
CA LEU A 133 -1.68 7.94 1.39
C LEU A 133 -2.69 9.08 1.49
N GLY A 134 -3.78 8.88 2.25
CA GLY A 134 -4.82 9.89 2.41
C GLY A 134 -4.31 11.15 3.09
N TRP A 135 -3.54 11.00 4.17
CA TRP A 135 -2.95 12.14 4.90
C TRP A 135 -1.98 12.95 4.03
N THR A 136 -1.02 12.30 3.38
CA THR A 136 -0.04 12.99 2.54
C THR A 136 -0.65 13.57 1.26
N TYR A 137 -1.72 12.96 0.73
CA TYR A 137 -2.49 13.53 -0.38
C TYR A 137 -3.19 14.83 0.03
N ALA A 138 -3.91 14.82 1.16
CA ALA A 138 -4.55 16.02 1.70
C ALA A 138 -3.54 17.15 1.98
N ALA A 139 -2.40 16.83 2.60
CA ALA A 139 -1.32 17.78 2.86
C ALA A 139 -0.68 18.35 1.58
N ALA A 140 -0.63 17.57 0.49
CA ALA A 140 -0.15 18.06 -0.81
C ALA A 140 -1.19 18.94 -1.52
N ARG A 141 -2.48 18.65 -1.39
CA ARG A 141 -3.57 19.48 -1.93
C ARG A 141 -3.65 20.82 -1.20
N GLY A 142 -3.59 20.81 0.13
CA GLY A 142 -3.62 22.01 0.97
C GLY A 142 -2.46 22.97 0.75
N ARG A 143 -1.32 22.51 0.22
CA ARG A 143 -0.19 23.39 -0.16
C ARG A 143 -0.37 24.08 -1.51
N ARG A 144 -1.22 23.55 -2.41
CA ARG A 144 -1.44 24.15 -3.74
C ARG A 144 -2.53 25.22 -3.75
N ALA A 145 -3.49 25.15 -2.83
CA ALA A 145 -4.56 26.16 -2.72
C ALA A 145 -4.09 27.56 -2.25
N PRO A 146 -3.09 27.70 -1.35
CA PRO A 146 -2.52 28.99 -0.98
C PRO A 146 -1.86 29.72 -2.17
N ASP A 147 -1.16 28.98 -3.03
CA ASP A 147 -0.37 29.55 -4.12
C ASP A 147 -1.25 30.12 -5.26
N SER A 148 -2.45 29.58 -5.47
CA SER A 148 -3.39 30.10 -6.48
C SER A 148 -3.99 31.45 -6.09
N VAL A 149 -4.22 31.70 -4.80
CA VAL A 149 -4.80 32.97 -4.31
C VAL A 149 -3.80 34.12 -4.41
N ALA A 150 -2.49 33.83 -4.24
CA ALA A 150 -1.44 34.84 -4.32
C ALA A 150 -1.08 35.25 -5.76
N SER A 151 -1.45 34.46 -6.77
CA SER A 151 -1.21 34.77 -8.19
C SER A 151 -2.35 35.57 -8.85
N GLU A 152 -3.50 35.68 -8.19
CA GLU A 152 -4.68 36.41 -8.68
C GLU A 152 -4.83 37.81 -8.05
N ALA A 153 -3.90 38.21 -7.18
CA ALA A 153 -3.85 39.51 -6.51
C ALA A 153 -2.72 40.40 -7.07
#